data_AF-A0A9N9TID4-F1
#
_entry.id   AF-A0A9N9TID4-F1
#
_cell.length_a   1.000
_cell.length_b   1.000
_cell.length_c   1.000
_cell.angle_alpha   90.00
_cell.angle_beta   90.00
_cell.angle_gamma   90.00
#
_symmetry.space_group_name_H-M   'P 1'
#
loop_
_entity.id
_entity.type
_entity.pdbx_description
1 polymer ?
#
loop_
_entity_poly.entity_id
_entity_poly.type
_entity_poly.pdbx_seq_one_letter_code
_entity_poly.pdbx_strand_id
1 'polypeptide(L)'
;MIDVSPPNRLNDEYIINNNIASIYNQRPFYPTHDTKTMHEIIPGVYLGPFTAAQRNILLENGINHVICVRQEYEAHFQPIRNDPAIECLTLNIADNVTENIIRFFPRVRQFIDEALSNNCKVLVHGNKGNSRSATLVLAYIMEKFGLSSSEALQLVKAKRATVDPNEGFRAQLVEYEPIYKARQILANGETSCDSRSKRKCEQLTETVDYNVIQRPPTPDTDIASETGVRTCEDFSDHLYRLLRGS
;
A
#
# COMPACT_ATOMS: atom_id res chain seq x y z
N MET A 1 25.85 -48.61 -56.44
CA MET A 1 24.96 -48.70 -55.26
C MET A 1 24.97 -47.34 -54.60
N ILE A 2 23.85 -46.62 -54.67
CA ILE A 2 23.67 -45.32 -54.01
C ILE A 2 23.06 -45.64 -52.64
N ASP A 3 23.78 -45.33 -51.57
CA ASP A 3 23.28 -45.43 -50.19
C ASP A 3 22.29 -44.28 -49.96
N VAL A 4 21.03 -44.64 -49.69
CA VAL A 4 19.93 -43.72 -49.38
C VAL A 4 19.64 -43.87 -47.90
N SER A 5 20.42 -43.18 -47.07
CA SER A 5 20.14 -43.04 -45.64
C SER A 5 19.28 -41.78 -45.40
N PRO A 6 18.20 -41.83 -44.59
CA PRO A 6 17.23 -40.75 -44.45
C PRO A 6 17.81 -39.52 -43.74
N PRO A 7 17.32 -38.30 -44.04
CA PRO A 7 17.77 -37.09 -43.39
C PRO A 7 17.36 -37.07 -41.92
N ASN A 8 18.34 -36.71 -41.09
CA ASN A 8 18.34 -36.76 -39.64
C ASN A 8 17.37 -35.73 -39.03
N ARG A 9 16.06 -36.07 -38.93
CA ARG A 9 15.01 -35.25 -38.30
C ARG A 9 15.09 -35.13 -36.77
N LEU A 10 16.18 -35.59 -36.14
CA LEU A 10 16.36 -35.53 -34.68
C LEU A 10 17.13 -34.30 -34.19
N ASN A 11 17.74 -33.53 -35.10
CA ASN A 11 18.54 -32.36 -34.71
C ASN A 11 17.73 -31.06 -34.61
N ASP A 12 16.63 -30.90 -35.35
CA ASP A 12 15.88 -29.65 -35.38
C ASP A 12 14.96 -29.47 -34.15
N GLU A 13 14.36 -30.56 -33.64
CA GLU A 13 13.61 -30.52 -32.37
C GLU A 13 14.50 -30.22 -31.16
N TYR A 14 15.77 -30.66 -31.19
CA TYR A 14 16.72 -30.41 -30.11
C TYR A 14 17.18 -28.94 -30.06
N ILE A 15 17.36 -28.30 -31.23
CA ILE A 15 17.74 -26.88 -31.32
C ILE A 15 16.58 -25.97 -30.89
N ILE A 16 15.33 -26.30 -31.26
CA ILE A 16 14.14 -25.52 -30.85
C ILE A 16 13.90 -25.62 -29.34
N ASN A 17 14.02 -26.83 -28.76
CA ASN A 17 13.83 -27.04 -27.33
C ASN A 17 14.92 -26.35 -26.48
N ASN A 18 16.16 -26.29 -26.96
CA ASN A 18 17.24 -25.57 -26.27
C ASN A 18 17.07 -24.04 -26.33
N ASN A 19 16.48 -23.50 -27.40
CA ASN A 19 16.16 -22.07 -27.48
C ASN A 19 14.99 -21.68 -26.56
N ILE A 20 13.94 -22.50 -26.49
CA ILE A 20 12.80 -22.30 -25.58
C ILE A 20 13.28 -22.31 -24.11
N ALA A 21 14.11 -23.28 -23.73
CA ALA A 21 14.65 -23.38 -22.37
C ALA A 21 15.52 -22.16 -21.99
N SER A 22 16.23 -21.56 -22.95
CA SER A 22 17.05 -20.35 -22.71
C SER A 22 16.21 -19.09 -22.46
N ILE A 23 15.03 -18.99 -23.08
CA ILE A 23 14.08 -17.88 -22.90
C ILE A 23 13.39 -17.97 -21.53
N TYR A 24 13.07 -19.19 -21.08
CA TYR A 24 12.48 -19.42 -19.74
C TYR A 24 13.51 -19.48 -18.60
N ASN A 25 14.81 -19.67 -18.90
CA ASN A 25 15.88 -19.69 -17.90
C ASN A 25 16.50 -18.32 -17.62
N GLN A 26 16.07 -17.25 -18.32
CA GLN A 26 16.28 -15.90 -17.81
C GLN A 26 15.32 -15.69 -16.65
N ARG A 27 15.73 -16.15 -15.45
CA ARG A 27 15.15 -15.67 -14.20
C ARG A 27 15.13 -14.14 -14.31
N PRO A 28 13.98 -13.48 -14.09
CA PRO A 28 13.98 -12.03 -13.97
C PRO A 28 15.08 -11.67 -12.98
N PHE A 29 15.94 -10.72 -13.34
CA PHE A 29 16.87 -10.13 -12.40
C PHE A 29 16.03 -9.37 -11.38
N TYR A 30 15.52 -10.09 -10.38
CA TYR A 30 15.06 -9.49 -9.15
C TYR A 30 16.35 -9.06 -8.46
N PRO A 31 16.57 -7.75 -8.25
CA PRO A 31 17.63 -7.32 -7.36
C PRO A 31 17.53 -8.16 -6.10
N THR A 32 18.62 -8.71 -5.60
CA THR A 32 18.63 -9.34 -4.28
C THR A 32 18.29 -8.24 -3.29
N HIS A 33 17.00 -8.02 -3.05
CA HIS A 33 16.53 -6.92 -2.22
C HIS A 33 17.10 -7.16 -0.84
N ASP A 34 17.83 -6.16 -0.34
CA ASP A 34 18.43 -6.24 0.98
C ASP A 34 17.32 -6.28 2.02
N THR A 35 16.96 -7.48 2.44
CA THR A 35 15.91 -7.68 3.44
C THR A 35 16.37 -7.34 4.85
N LYS A 36 17.68 -7.16 5.06
CA LYS A 36 18.32 -6.99 6.37
C LYS A 36 18.39 -5.53 6.82
N THR A 37 18.23 -4.58 5.90
CA THR A 37 18.27 -3.14 6.18
C THR A 37 16.88 -2.49 6.15
N MET A 38 16.79 -1.32 6.77
CA MET A 38 15.63 -0.44 6.67
C MET A 38 15.70 0.42 5.40
N HIS A 39 14.55 0.82 4.90
CA HIS A 39 14.42 1.62 3.69
C HIS A 39 13.60 2.86 3.99
N GLU A 40 14.07 4.03 3.54
CA GLU A 40 13.31 5.27 3.60
C GLU A 40 12.17 5.21 2.58
N ILE A 41 10.94 5.20 3.08
CA ILE A 41 9.74 5.11 2.25
C ILE A 41 9.36 6.49 1.74
N ILE A 42 9.33 7.45 2.66
CA ILE A 42 9.22 8.90 2.42
C ILE A 42 10.21 9.62 3.35
N PRO A 43 10.54 10.89 3.10
CA PRO A 43 11.43 11.66 3.96
C PRO A 43 11.09 11.51 5.44
N GLY A 44 12.04 10.99 6.21
CA GLY A 44 11.92 10.82 7.67
C GLY A 44 11.12 9.58 8.13
N VAL A 45 10.55 8.77 7.24
CA VAL A 45 9.83 7.53 7.60
C VAL A 45 10.49 6.32 6.97
N TYR A 46 10.98 5.43 7.84
CA TYR A 46 11.72 4.23 7.48
C TYR A 46 10.90 2.97 7.80
N LEU A 47 11.03 1.94 6.95
CA LEU A 47 10.45 0.61 7.15
C LEU A 47 11.56 -0.44 7.14
N GLY A 48 11.59 -1.32 8.14
CA GLY A 48 12.64 -2.32 8.22
C GLY A 48 12.32 -3.57 9.06
N PRO A 49 13.25 -4.54 9.06
CA PRO A 49 13.23 -5.69 9.98
C PRO A 49 13.69 -5.27 11.39
N PHE A 50 13.49 -6.16 12.37
CA PHE A 50 13.91 -5.89 13.76
C PHE A 50 15.42 -5.67 13.91
N THR A 51 16.22 -6.24 13.00
CA THR A 51 17.68 -6.06 12.98
C THR A 51 18.10 -4.62 12.70
N ALA A 52 17.23 -3.80 12.09
CA ALA A 52 17.49 -2.38 11.86
C ALA A 52 17.22 -1.51 13.10
N ALA A 53 16.59 -2.05 14.14
CA ALA A 53 16.25 -1.33 15.37
C ALA A 53 17.38 -1.36 16.42
N GLN A 54 18.63 -1.55 16.00
CA GLN A 54 19.80 -1.50 16.88
C GLN A 54 20.21 -0.04 17.13
N ARG A 55 20.62 0.29 18.37
CA ARG A 55 20.91 1.67 18.79
C ARG A 55 21.90 2.39 17.86
N ASN A 56 23.01 1.74 17.52
CA ASN A 56 24.03 2.31 16.64
C ASN A 56 23.44 2.63 15.26
N ILE A 57 22.69 1.69 14.66
CA ILE A 57 22.05 1.88 13.35
C ILE A 57 21.06 3.04 13.41
N LEU A 58 20.25 3.12 14.47
CA LEU A 58 19.27 4.19 14.65
C LEU A 58 19.96 5.56 14.73
N LEU A 59 20.95 5.71 15.61
CA LEU A 59 21.66 6.97 15.80
C LEU A 59 22.45 7.41 14.55
N GLU A 60 23.12 6.47 13.87
CA GLU A 60 23.85 6.74 12.62
C GLU A 60 22.94 7.28 11.51
N ASN A 61 21.67 6.87 11.49
CA ASN A 61 20.69 7.33 10.52
C ASN A 61 19.85 8.53 11.01
N GLY A 62 20.10 9.01 12.24
CA GLY A 62 19.35 10.09 12.88
C GLY A 62 17.93 9.71 13.27
N ILE A 63 17.66 8.42 13.48
CA ILE A 63 16.36 7.90 13.92
C ILE A 63 16.26 7.97 15.44
N ASN A 64 15.24 8.65 15.90
CA ASN A 64 14.97 8.94 17.30
C ASN A 64 13.54 8.53 17.72
N HIS A 65 12.74 8.03 16.78
CA HIS A 65 11.42 7.46 17.06
C HIS A 65 11.32 6.07 16.46
N VAL A 66 10.79 5.10 17.22
CA VAL A 66 10.68 3.72 16.78
C VAL A 66 9.30 3.16 17.09
N ILE A 67 8.61 2.65 16.07
CA ILE A 67 7.41 1.84 16.21
C ILE A 67 7.81 0.36 16.10
N CYS A 68 7.75 -0.34 17.24
CA CYS A 68 8.03 -1.76 17.35
C CYS A 68 6.74 -2.57 17.28
N VAL A 69 6.53 -3.30 16.19
CA VAL A 69 5.37 -4.18 16.01
C VAL A 69 5.78 -5.63 16.24
N ARG A 70 5.27 -6.24 17.30
CA ARG A 70 5.66 -7.58 17.73
C ARG A 70 4.52 -8.35 18.35
N GLN A 71 4.69 -9.66 18.55
CA GLN A 71 3.87 -10.46 19.46
C GLN A 71 4.55 -10.57 20.84
N GLU A 72 3.87 -11.19 21.80
CA GLU A 72 4.43 -11.42 23.14
C GLU A 72 5.69 -12.28 23.11
N TYR A 73 5.68 -13.38 22.34
CA TYR A 73 6.84 -14.26 22.19
C TYR A 73 8.02 -13.58 21.45
N GLU A 74 7.76 -12.47 20.76
CA GLU A 74 8.75 -11.66 20.06
C GLU A 74 9.26 -10.50 20.95
N ALA A 75 9.15 -10.59 22.28
CA ALA A 75 9.55 -9.53 23.22
C ALA A 75 11.02 -9.07 23.04
N HIS A 76 11.89 -9.94 22.54
CA HIS A 76 13.28 -9.62 22.22
C HIS A 76 13.45 -8.64 21.06
N PHE A 77 12.40 -8.34 20.28
CA PHE A 77 12.41 -7.29 19.26
C PHE A 77 12.32 -5.88 19.85
N GLN A 78 12.04 -5.74 21.15
CA GLN A 78 11.87 -4.44 21.75
C GLN A 78 13.21 -3.69 21.79
N PRO A 79 13.36 -2.59 21.04
CA PRO A 79 14.62 -1.89 20.95
C PRO A 79 14.72 -0.97 22.17
N ILE A 80 15.76 -1.20 22.96
CA ILE A 80 16.38 -0.24 23.87
C ILE A 80 15.39 0.39 24.87
N ARG A 81 15.24 -0.25 26.03
CA ARG A 81 14.49 0.34 27.14
C ARG A 81 15.25 1.54 27.71
N ASN A 82 14.51 2.62 27.98
CA ASN A 82 14.98 3.80 28.72
C ASN A 82 16.14 4.56 28.04
N ASP A 83 16.15 4.59 26.72
CA ASP A 83 17.07 5.44 25.99
C ASP A 83 16.55 6.88 25.95
N PRO A 84 17.27 7.88 26.52
CA PRO A 84 16.79 9.25 26.47
C PRO A 84 16.81 9.85 25.05
N ALA A 85 17.50 9.22 24.10
CA ALA A 85 17.60 9.69 22.73
C ALA A 85 16.58 9.05 21.76
N ILE A 86 15.86 8.00 22.20
CA ILE A 86 14.98 7.22 21.33
C ILE A 86 13.62 7.01 22.01
N GLU A 87 12.57 7.56 21.42
CA GLU A 87 11.20 7.34 21.82
C GLU A 87 10.62 6.10 21.13
N CYS A 88 10.00 5.20 21.90
CA CYS A 88 9.51 3.91 21.41
C CYS A 88 8.01 3.73 21.62
N LEU A 89 7.28 3.45 20.54
CA LEU A 89 5.91 2.94 20.56
C LEU A 89 5.92 1.43 20.31
N THR A 90 5.58 0.63 21.32
CA THR A 90 5.44 -0.83 21.14
C THR A 90 3.98 -1.22 20.91
N LEU A 91 3.71 -1.96 19.84
CA LEU A 91 2.39 -2.47 19.47
C LEU A 91 2.39 -3.99 19.46
N ASN A 92 1.48 -4.60 20.22
CA ASN A 92 1.28 -6.05 20.25
C ASN A 92 0.27 -6.45 19.17
N ILE A 93 0.75 -6.97 18.04
CA ILE A 93 -0.04 -7.27 16.85
C ILE A 93 0.39 -8.62 16.30
N ALA A 94 -0.55 -9.56 16.20
CA ALA A 94 -0.32 -10.87 15.61
C ALA A 94 -0.34 -10.81 14.07
N ASP A 95 0.51 -11.57 13.40
CA ASP A 95 0.57 -11.61 11.93
C ASP A 95 -0.36 -12.69 11.37
N ASN A 96 -1.67 -12.50 11.58
CA ASN A 96 -2.69 -13.40 11.05
C ASN A 96 -3.85 -12.59 10.47
N VAL A 97 -4.68 -13.26 9.69
CA VAL A 97 -5.75 -12.63 8.90
C VAL A 97 -6.93 -12.13 9.73
N THR A 98 -7.04 -12.57 11.00
CA THR A 98 -8.13 -12.17 11.91
C THR A 98 -7.72 -11.07 12.88
N GLU A 99 -6.46 -10.67 12.92
CA GLU A 99 -5.99 -9.57 13.78
C GLU A 99 -6.56 -8.23 13.31
N ASN A 100 -7.21 -7.51 14.23
CA ASN A 100 -7.73 -6.17 14.00
C ASN A 100 -6.58 -5.15 14.10
N ILE A 101 -5.91 -4.92 12.97
CA ILE A 101 -4.80 -3.97 12.86
C ILE A 101 -5.27 -2.54 12.59
N ILE A 102 -6.43 -2.36 11.94
CA ILE A 102 -6.98 -1.05 11.56
C ILE A 102 -7.18 -0.12 12.77
N ARG A 103 -7.50 -0.67 13.94
CA ARG A 103 -7.63 0.09 15.20
C ARG A 103 -6.36 0.85 15.61
N PHE A 104 -5.18 0.44 15.12
CA PHE A 104 -3.91 1.08 15.45
C PHE A 104 -3.55 2.22 14.50
N PHE A 105 -4.18 2.32 13.32
CA PHE A 105 -3.80 3.30 12.30
C PHE A 105 -3.85 4.76 12.81
N PRO A 106 -4.88 5.22 13.54
CA PRO A 106 -4.92 6.59 14.04
C PRO A 106 -3.78 6.90 15.03
N ARG A 107 -3.45 5.96 15.92
CA ARG A 107 -2.38 6.11 16.91
C ARG A 107 -1.00 6.13 16.24
N VAL A 108 -0.79 5.26 15.27
CA VAL A 108 0.46 5.20 14.50
C VAL A 108 0.66 6.47 13.69
N ARG A 109 -0.38 6.94 13.00
CA ARG A 109 -0.34 8.21 12.27
C ARG A 109 0.04 9.34 13.19
N GLN A 110 -0.63 9.47 14.34
CA GLN A 110 -0.33 10.52 15.31
C GLN A 110 1.14 10.49 15.74
N PHE A 111 1.67 9.32 16.11
CA PHE A 111 3.07 9.18 16.51
C PHE A 111 4.05 9.57 15.38
N ILE A 112 3.75 9.21 14.13
CA ILE A 112 4.59 9.59 12.99
C ILE A 112 4.49 11.10 12.71
N ASP A 113 3.29 11.68 12.68
CA ASP A 113 3.08 13.10 12.43
C ASP A 113 3.78 13.96 13.51
N GLU A 114 3.66 13.58 14.79
CA GLU A 114 4.32 14.25 15.92
C GLU A 114 5.85 14.22 15.76
N ALA A 115 6.43 13.06 15.46
CA ALA A 115 7.86 12.96 15.20
C ALA A 115 8.29 13.86 14.02
N LEU A 116 7.63 13.73 12.87
CA LEU A 116 8.01 14.50 11.69
C LEU A 116 7.89 16.02 11.92
N SER A 117 6.87 16.48 12.66
CA SER A 117 6.71 17.90 13.02
C SER A 117 7.87 18.45 13.87
N ASN A 118 8.55 17.57 14.61
CA ASN A 118 9.72 17.89 15.43
C ASN A 118 11.04 17.65 14.68
N ASN A 119 11.02 17.58 13.34
CA ASN A 119 12.17 17.26 12.49
C ASN A 119 12.87 15.95 12.88
N CYS A 120 12.09 15.02 13.44
CA CYS A 120 12.56 13.72 13.87
C CYS A 120 12.34 12.67 12.78
N LYS A 121 13.03 11.53 12.89
CA LYS A 121 12.90 10.41 11.95
C LYS A 121 12.38 9.17 12.67
N VAL A 122 11.50 8.45 11.98
CA VAL A 122 10.78 7.30 12.53
C VAL A 122 11.19 6.02 11.82
N LEU A 123 11.53 4.97 12.57
CA LEU A 123 11.58 3.59 12.07
C LEU A 123 10.30 2.86 12.48
N VAL A 124 9.56 2.33 11.52
CA VAL A 124 8.51 1.34 11.76
C VAL A 124 9.07 -0.03 11.42
N HIS A 125 9.13 -0.93 12.41
CA HIS A 125 9.68 -2.26 12.20
C HIS A 125 8.78 -3.36 12.76
N GLY A 126 8.92 -4.54 12.18
CA GLY A 126 8.39 -5.79 12.73
C GLY A 126 9.50 -6.84 12.69
N ASN A 127 9.14 -8.12 12.63
CA ASN A 127 10.12 -9.19 12.44
C ASN A 127 10.93 -8.99 11.14
N LYS A 128 10.27 -9.18 9.99
CA LYS A 128 10.89 -9.04 8.66
C LYS A 128 10.63 -7.69 8.00
N GLY A 129 9.72 -6.88 8.54
CA GLY A 129 9.32 -5.63 7.88
C GLY A 129 8.44 -5.83 6.63
N ASN A 130 7.70 -6.95 6.53
CA ASN A 130 6.95 -7.31 5.32
C ASN A 130 5.43 -7.19 5.45
N SER A 131 4.85 -7.61 6.58
CA SER A 131 3.40 -7.64 6.78
C SER A 131 2.97 -6.58 7.81
N ARG A 132 2.89 -6.89 9.11
CA ARG A 132 2.39 -5.97 10.17
C ARG A 132 2.90 -4.53 10.10
N SER A 133 4.22 -4.32 10.18
CA SER A 133 4.81 -2.98 10.16
C SER A 133 4.63 -2.30 8.80
N ALA A 134 4.64 -3.07 7.71
CA ALA A 134 4.40 -2.54 6.37
C ALA A 134 2.94 -2.08 6.21
N THR A 135 1.97 -2.82 6.75
CA THR A 135 0.55 -2.42 6.79
C THR A 135 0.38 -1.08 7.49
N LEU A 136 1.05 -0.87 8.62
CA LEU A 136 1.01 0.41 9.34
C LEU A 136 1.57 1.56 8.51
N VAL A 137 2.69 1.34 7.82
CA VAL A 137 3.28 2.33 6.92
C VAL A 137 2.36 2.59 5.73
N LEU A 138 1.77 1.55 5.12
CA LEU A 138 0.82 1.68 4.02
C LEU A 138 -0.38 2.53 4.43
N ALA A 139 -0.99 2.25 5.57
CA ALA A 139 -2.11 3.04 6.09
C ALA A 139 -1.75 4.51 6.30
N TYR A 140 -0.55 4.79 6.81
CA TYR A 140 -0.05 6.15 6.95
C TYR A 140 0.14 6.85 5.59
N ILE A 141 0.76 6.17 4.61
CA ILE A 141 0.96 6.71 3.25
C ILE A 141 -0.39 6.97 2.56
N MET A 142 -1.35 6.05 2.67
CA MET A 142 -2.71 6.21 2.14
C MET A 142 -3.38 7.48 2.66
N GLU A 143 -3.41 7.66 3.98
CA GLU A 143 -4.06 8.82 4.60
C GLU A 143 -3.27 10.12 4.39
N LYS A 144 -1.93 10.08 4.39
CA LYS A 144 -1.10 11.28 4.22
C LYS A 144 -1.23 11.88 2.83
N PHE A 145 -1.33 11.03 1.81
CA PHE A 145 -1.31 11.45 0.40
C PHE A 145 -2.63 11.22 -0.34
N GLY A 146 -3.67 10.72 0.34
CA GLY A 146 -4.96 10.43 -0.28
C GLY A 146 -4.95 9.26 -1.27
N LEU A 147 -3.95 8.37 -1.18
CA LEU A 147 -3.73 7.26 -2.12
C LEU A 147 -4.59 6.05 -1.77
N SER A 148 -5.09 5.35 -2.79
CA SER A 148 -5.72 4.04 -2.61
C SER A 148 -4.73 2.99 -2.06
N SER A 149 -5.25 1.89 -1.54
CA SER A 149 -4.45 0.75 -1.07
C SER A 149 -3.47 0.23 -2.14
N SER A 150 -3.90 0.19 -3.40
CA SER A 150 -3.07 -0.27 -4.53
C SER A 150 -1.92 0.69 -4.82
N GLU A 151 -2.20 1.99 -4.90
CA GLU A 151 -1.20 3.03 -5.18
C GLU A 151 -0.16 3.10 -4.05
N ALA A 152 -0.61 3.09 -2.79
CA ALA A 152 0.29 3.06 -1.65
C ALA A 152 1.17 1.81 -1.66
N LEU A 153 0.62 0.64 -1.99
CA LEU A 153 1.39 -0.60 -2.11
C LEU A 153 2.45 -0.51 -3.19
N GLN A 154 2.14 0.06 -4.35
CA GLN A 154 3.11 0.25 -5.44
C GLN A 154 4.25 1.17 -5.00
N LEU A 155 3.93 2.32 -4.38
CA LEU A 155 4.91 3.28 -3.86
C LEU A 155 5.85 2.61 -2.85
N VAL A 156 5.30 1.92 -1.85
CA VAL A 156 6.10 1.28 -0.81
C VAL A 156 6.92 0.13 -1.39
N LYS A 157 6.38 -0.67 -2.32
CA LYS A 157 7.12 -1.76 -2.98
C LYS A 157 8.27 -1.26 -3.86
N ALA A 158 8.15 -0.08 -4.46
CA ALA A 158 9.24 0.54 -5.21
C ALA A 158 10.47 0.84 -4.32
N LYS A 159 10.25 1.05 -3.02
CA LYS A 159 11.31 1.26 -2.02
C LYS A 159 11.71 -0.04 -1.30
N ARG A 160 10.76 -0.93 -1.02
CA ARG A 160 10.96 -2.21 -0.34
C ARG A 160 10.09 -3.31 -0.96
N ALA A 161 10.63 -4.01 -1.96
CA ALA A 161 9.88 -4.99 -2.75
C ALA A 161 9.31 -6.19 -1.96
N THR A 162 9.87 -6.50 -0.79
CA THR A 162 9.41 -7.62 0.06
C THR A 162 8.16 -7.31 0.87
N VAL A 163 7.60 -6.11 0.75
CA VAL A 163 6.33 -5.75 1.40
C VAL A 163 5.20 -6.60 0.84
N ASP A 164 4.59 -7.36 1.74
CA ASP A 164 3.52 -8.30 1.43
C ASP A 164 2.63 -8.48 2.67
N PRO A 165 1.69 -7.54 2.93
CA PRO A 165 0.69 -7.73 3.97
C PRO A 165 -0.13 -8.99 3.75
N ASN A 166 -0.51 -9.67 4.84
CA ASN A 166 -1.46 -10.77 4.76
C ASN A 166 -2.83 -10.30 4.23
N GLU A 167 -3.66 -11.22 3.73
CA GLU A 167 -4.95 -10.92 3.10
C GLU A 167 -5.92 -10.14 4.01
N GLY A 168 -5.97 -10.46 5.31
CA GLY A 168 -6.81 -9.74 6.28
C GLY A 168 -6.37 -8.29 6.48
N PHE A 169 -5.06 -8.04 6.44
CA PHE A 169 -4.52 -6.69 6.49
C PHE A 169 -4.76 -5.92 5.19
N ARG A 170 -4.70 -6.59 4.03
CA ARG A 170 -5.05 -5.97 2.74
C ARG A 170 -6.52 -5.54 2.71
N ALA A 171 -7.42 -6.39 3.20
CA ALA A 171 -8.83 -6.05 3.34
C ALA A 171 -9.04 -4.83 4.25
N GLN A 172 -8.39 -4.82 5.42
CA GLN A 172 -8.45 -3.70 6.36
C GLN A 172 -7.87 -2.39 5.78
N LEU A 173 -6.86 -2.44 4.91
CA LEU A 173 -6.37 -1.24 4.19
C LEU A 173 -7.44 -0.68 3.23
N VAL A 174 -8.15 -1.55 2.50
CA VAL A 174 -9.26 -1.14 1.64
C VAL A 174 -10.40 -0.54 2.46
N GLU A 175 -10.74 -1.12 3.61
CA GLU A 175 -11.75 -0.58 4.53
C GLU A 175 -11.34 0.78 5.14
N TYR A 176 -10.03 1.04 5.25
CA TYR A 176 -9.52 2.30 5.79
C TYR A 176 -9.70 3.49 4.84
N GLU A 177 -9.74 3.22 3.53
CA GLU A 177 -9.88 4.23 2.48
C GLU A 177 -11.03 5.22 2.67
N PRO A 178 -12.29 4.77 2.81
CA PRO A 178 -13.41 5.69 3.06
C PRO A 178 -13.28 6.45 4.38
N ILE A 179 -12.60 5.88 5.39
CA ILE A 179 -12.46 6.48 6.73
C ILE A 179 -11.57 7.73 6.66
N TYR A 180 -10.39 7.64 6.05
CA TYR A 180 -9.53 8.81 5.96
C TYR A 180 -10.02 9.82 4.92
N LYS A 181 -10.65 9.37 3.81
CA LYS A 181 -11.26 10.29 2.84
C LYS A 181 -12.33 11.17 3.50
N ALA A 182 -13.21 10.58 4.31
CA ALA A 182 -14.19 11.33 5.09
C ALA A 182 -13.52 12.35 6.02
N ARG A 183 -12.41 11.98 6.67
CA ARG A 183 -11.66 12.88 7.55
C ARG A 183 -11.03 14.06 6.80
N GLN A 184 -10.46 13.81 5.62
CA GLN A 184 -9.87 14.85 4.77
C GLN A 184 -10.94 15.84 4.27
N ILE A 185 -12.10 15.34 3.84
CA ILE A 185 -13.25 16.17 3.44
C ILE A 185 -13.66 17.10 4.59
N LEU A 186 -13.79 16.55 5.80
CA LEU A 186 -14.14 17.32 6.99
C LEU A 186 -13.05 18.36 7.36
N ALA A 187 -11.78 18.02 7.20
CA ALA A 187 -10.66 18.92 7.49
C ALA A 187 -10.54 20.06 6.47
N ASN A 188 -10.83 19.79 5.20
CA ASN A 188 -10.74 20.77 4.11
C ASN A 188 -11.97 21.70 4.03
N GLY A 189 -12.98 21.49 4.88
CA GLY A 189 -14.20 22.29 4.88
C GLY A 189 -15.10 22.03 3.66
N GLU A 190 -14.87 20.94 2.92
CA GLU A 190 -15.71 20.54 1.80
C GLU A 190 -17.00 19.89 2.34
N THR A 191 -17.95 20.72 2.78
CA THR A 191 -19.31 20.22 2.95
C THR A 191 -19.88 19.94 1.58
N SER A 192 -20.19 18.68 1.26
CA SER A 192 -21.15 18.36 0.20
C SER A 192 -22.50 18.96 0.59
N CYS A 193 -22.71 20.22 0.21
CA CYS A 193 -24.02 20.80 0.06
C CYS A 193 -24.42 20.63 -1.40
N ASP A 194 -24.76 19.39 -1.78
CA ASP A 194 -25.65 19.21 -2.89
C ASP A 194 -26.92 18.50 -2.42
N SER A 195 -27.95 19.32 -2.25
CA SER A 195 -29.36 18.95 -2.41
C SER A 195 -29.81 17.68 -1.68
N ARG A 196 -29.96 17.75 -0.35
CA ARG A 196 -30.91 16.88 0.36
C ARG A 196 -32.31 17.17 -0.18
N SER A 197 -32.73 16.43 -1.21
CA SER A 197 -34.16 16.22 -1.46
C SER A 197 -34.75 15.71 -0.16
N LYS A 198 -35.62 16.52 0.44
CA LYS A 198 -36.44 16.17 1.61
C LYS A 198 -36.99 14.77 1.38
N ARG A 199 -36.50 13.77 2.11
CA ARG A 199 -37.22 12.50 2.25
C ARG A 199 -38.50 12.84 3.00
N LYS A 200 -39.60 12.98 2.26
CA LYS A 200 -40.93 13.02 2.85
C LYS A 200 -41.22 11.59 3.31
N CYS A 201 -41.12 11.37 4.61
CA CYS A 201 -41.70 10.20 5.25
C CYS A 201 -43.21 10.45 5.26
N GLU A 202 -43.94 9.77 4.38
CA GLU A 202 -45.39 9.68 4.46
C GLU A 202 -45.80 8.23 4.66
N GLN A 203 -46.76 8.08 5.57
CA GLN A 203 -47.23 6.85 6.18
C GLN A 203 -47.77 5.85 5.15
N LEU A 204 -47.57 4.57 5.47
CA LEU A 204 -48.21 3.42 4.83
C LEU A 204 -49.74 3.58 4.86
N THR A 205 -50.38 3.62 3.69
CA THR A 205 -51.72 3.08 3.49
C THR A 205 -51.82 2.40 2.12
N GLU A 206 -52.46 1.24 2.17
CA GLU A 206 -52.58 0.15 1.19
C GLU A 206 -53.31 0.46 -0.13
N THR A 207 -52.90 -0.28 -1.18
CA THR A 207 -53.67 -0.76 -2.37
C THR A 207 -54.24 0.31 -3.33
N VAL A 208 -54.22 0.20 -4.67
CA VAL A 208 -54.50 -0.93 -5.57
C VAL A 208 -53.95 -0.65 -7.00
N ASP A 209 -53.70 -1.77 -7.68
CA ASP A 209 -53.87 -2.15 -9.10
C ASP A 209 -52.98 -1.67 -10.26
N TYR A 210 -52.53 -2.69 -10.98
CA TYR A 210 -51.73 -2.69 -12.21
C TYR A 210 -52.66 -2.52 -13.44
N ASN A 211 -52.13 -1.93 -14.52
CA ASN A 211 -52.70 -1.84 -15.89
C ASN A 211 -53.24 -0.49 -16.39
N VAL A 212 -52.42 0.57 -16.36
CA VAL A 212 -52.63 1.73 -17.24
C VAL A 212 -51.28 2.19 -17.86
N ILE A 213 -50.79 1.45 -18.87
CA ILE A 213 -50.60 1.92 -20.27
C ILE A 213 -50.16 3.41 -20.40
N GLN A 214 -49.02 3.87 -20.94
CA GLN A 214 -47.97 3.39 -21.86
C GLN A 214 -46.59 4.01 -21.51
N ARG A 215 -45.49 3.45 -22.05
CA ARG A 215 -44.17 4.15 -22.12
C ARG A 215 -44.13 5.12 -23.29
N PRO A 216 -43.68 6.37 -23.09
CA PRO A 216 -43.20 7.25 -24.16
C PRO A 216 -41.70 7.61 -23.94
N PRO A 217 -41.00 8.23 -24.90
CA PRO A 217 -39.82 7.65 -25.56
C PRO A 217 -38.49 8.23 -25.07
N THR A 218 -37.39 7.54 -25.37
CA THR A 218 -36.03 8.09 -25.28
C THR A 218 -35.78 9.13 -26.37
N PRO A 219 -35.15 10.28 -26.06
CA PRO A 219 -34.50 11.11 -27.06
C PRO A 219 -33.02 10.75 -27.17
N ASP A 220 -32.63 10.34 -28.37
CA ASP A 220 -31.25 10.24 -28.85
C ASP A 220 -30.65 11.61 -29.18
N THR A 221 -29.36 11.55 -29.51
CA THR A 221 -28.43 12.55 -30.08
C THR A 221 -27.72 13.49 -29.09
N ASP A 222 -26.43 13.75 -29.20
CA ASP A 222 -25.24 13.05 -29.72
C ASP A 222 -24.07 14.02 -29.48
N ILE A 223 -22.84 13.52 -29.60
CA ILE A 223 -21.59 14.22 -29.97
C ILE A 223 -20.57 14.58 -28.86
N ALA A 224 -19.42 13.90 -29.03
CA ALA A 224 -18.01 14.27 -28.83
C ALA A 224 -17.33 14.14 -27.46
N SER A 225 -16.72 12.96 -27.30
CA SER A 225 -15.28 12.72 -27.03
C SER A 225 -14.37 13.89 -26.62
N GLU A 226 -13.65 13.70 -25.51
CA GLU A 226 -12.19 13.84 -25.53
C GLU A 226 -11.52 12.89 -24.53
N THR A 227 -10.69 12.02 -25.09
CA THR A 227 -9.82 11.07 -24.40
C THR A 227 -8.53 11.76 -23.95
N GLY A 228 -8.19 11.64 -22.67
CA GLY A 228 -6.87 12.03 -22.14
C GLY A 228 -6.29 10.90 -21.30
N VAL A 229 -5.71 9.89 -21.96
CA VAL A 229 -4.87 8.87 -21.32
C VAL A 229 -3.59 9.56 -20.86
N ARG A 230 -3.37 9.64 -19.54
CA ARG A 230 -2.08 10.05 -18.98
C ARG A 230 -1.20 8.82 -18.82
N THR A 231 -0.06 8.83 -19.49
CA THR A 231 0.94 7.77 -19.48
C THR A 231 1.80 7.82 -18.21
N CYS A 232 2.42 6.68 -17.92
CA CYS A 232 2.94 6.24 -16.62
C CYS A 232 4.29 6.86 -16.17
N GLU A 233 4.78 7.92 -16.80
CA GLU A 233 6.13 8.46 -16.51
C GLU A 233 6.14 9.82 -15.79
N ASP A 234 5.01 10.51 -15.67
CA ASP A 234 4.93 11.84 -15.02
C ASP A 234 4.64 11.80 -13.50
N PHE A 235 4.32 10.64 -12.93
CA PHE A 235 3.92 10.54 -11.52
C PHE A 235 5.09 10.59 -10.53
N SER A 236 6.26 10.09 -10.91
CA SER A 236 7.44 10.08 -10.03
C SER A 236 7.97 11.49 -9.77
N ASP A 237 8.05 12.32 -10.80
CA ASP A 237 8.56 13.70 -10.68
C ASP A 237 7.60 14.64 -9.95
N HIS A 238 6.28 14.42 -10.08
CA HIS A 238 5.28 15.19 -9.34
C HIS A 238 5.32 14.87 -7.83
N LEU A 239 5.50 13.60 -7.47
CA LEU A 239 5.62 13.18 -6.07
C LEU A 239 6.92 13.71 -5.42
N TYR A 240 8.03 13.74 -6.17
CA TYR A 240 9.30 14.31 -5.69
C TYR A 240 9.23 15.82 -5.44
N ARG A 241 8.41 16.56 -6.20
CA ARG A 241 8.20 18.00 -5.97
C ARG A 241 7.36 18.29 -4.73
N LEU A 242 6.38 17.45 -4.42
CA LEU A 242 5.55 17.59 -3.20
C LEU A 242 6.34 17.28 -1.91
N LEU A 243 7.37 16.44 -1.99
CA LEU A 243 8.18 16.02 -0.84
C LEU A 243 9.33 16.99 -0.47
N ARG A 244 9.58 18.06 -1.26
CA ARG A 244 10.66 19.04 -1.01
C ARG A 244 10.18 20.47 -0.70
N GLY A 245 8.88 20.67 -0.48
CA GLY A 245 8.32 22.01 -0.30
C GLY A 245 7.78 22.27 1.11
N SER A 246 8.64 22.70 2.04
CA SER A 246 8.46 23.80 3.02
C SER A 246 9.66 23.82 3.97
#